data_AF-A0AAV4H0U8-F1
#
_entry.id   AF-A0AAV4H0U8-F1
#
_cell.length_a   1.000
_cell.length_b   1.000
_cell.length_c   1.000
_cell.angle_alpha   90.00
_cell.angle_beta   90.00
_cell.angle_gamma   90.00
#
_symmetry.space_group_name_H-M   'P 1'
#
loop_
_entity.id
_entity.type
_entity.pdbx_description
1 polymer ?
#
loop_
_entity_poly.entity_id
_entity_poly.type
_entity_poly.pdbx_seq_one_letter_code
_entity_poly.pdbx_strand_id
1 'polypeptide(L)'
;MTASAIGSNLIQKSALHTLAKLNRNFIITRDLSVKEALEASKVVSAYIHRLLTKERRSVWIAQRQGRTKDGNDQTEQGILKMLLLNRGENEGIEYLERFNIIPVSISYEFDPTDILKIPELIAKIREVEYVKTKNEDFNTILKGIMGRKGRPSDLVATEKKIIGVGEIDGAYIKVGSLEKVSTSGNWPAIYDKGKKQ
;
A
#
# COMPACT_ATOMS: atom_id res chain seq x y z
N MET A 1 -15.82 -10.67 3.06
CA MET A 1 -14.63 -10.46 3.91
C MET A 1 -13.39 -10.45 3.03
N THR A 2 -12.59 -9.39 3.13
CA THR A 2 -11.43 -9.05 2.28
C THR A 2 -10.25 -10.00 2.52
N ALA A 3 -9.48 -10.32 1.48
CA ALA A 3 -8.19 -11.01 1.60
C ALA A 3 -7.05 -9.99 1.53
N SER A 4 -6.00 -10.16 2.33
CA SER A 4 -4.93 -9.15 2.44
C SER A 4 -3.56 -9.74 2.11
N ALA A 5 -2.73 -8.98 1.40
CA ALA A 5 -1.35 -9.36 1.16
C ALA A 5 -0.49 -9.17 2.43
N ILE A 6 0.35 -10.14 2.76
CA ILE A 6 1.33 -10.03 3.86
C ILE A 6 2.71 -10.52 3.41
N GLY A 7 3.78 -9.81 3.81
CA GLY A 7 5.15 -10.23 3.54
C GLY A 7 5.56 -11.46 4.35
N SER A 8 6.33 -12.38 3.75
CA SER A 8 6.84 -13.58 4.42
C SER A 8 7.70 -13.27 5.66
N ASN A 9 8.39 -12.12 5.66
CA ASN A 9 9.21 -11.67 6.80
C ASN A 9 8.39 -11.48 8.09
N LEU A 10 7.07 -11.27 8.00
CA LEU A 10 6.21 -10.97 9.15
C LEU A 10 5.56 -12.21 9.80
N ILE A 11 5.71 -13.38 9.18
CA ILE A 11 5.02 -14.62 9.58
C ILE A 11 5.97 -15.76 9.93
N GLN A 12 7.20 -15.42 10.34
CA GLN A 12 8.23 -16.41 10.68
C GLN A 12 7.87 -17.27 11.90
N LYS A 13 7.04 -16.76 12.81
CA LYS A 13 6.56 -17.50 14.00
C LYS A 13 5.27 -18.26 13.67
N SER A 14 5.16 -19.49 14.15
CA SER A 14 4.00 -20.38 13.90
C SER A 14 2.65 -19.72 14.26
N ALA A 15 2.58 -19.04 15.40
CA ALA A 15 1.37 -18.33 15.83
C ALA A 15 0.96 -17.21 14.86
N LEU A 16 1.93 -16.45 14.33
CA LEU A 16 1.67 -15.36 13.38
C LEU A 16 1.24 -15.92 12.01
N HIS A 17 1.82 -17.04 11.60
CA HIS A 17 1.42 -17.73 10.38
C HIS A 17 -0.03 -18.25 10.47
N THR A 18 -0.42 -18.84 11.61
CA THR A 18 -1.81 -19.27 11.84
C THR A 18 -2.76 -18.06 11.85
N LEU A 19 -2.41 -16.98 12.53
CA LEU A 19 -3.21 -15.75 12.54
C LEU A 19 -3.37 -15.15 11.13
N ALA A 20 -2.31 -15.15 10.33
CA ALA A 20 -2.37 -14.68 8.94
C ALA A 20 -3.35 -15.53 8.12
N LYS A 21 -3.33 -16.86 8.27
CA LYS A 21 -4.27 -17.76 7.59
C LYS A 21 -5.72 -17.55 8.02
N LEU A 22 -5.96 -17.36 9.32
CA LEU A 22 -7.30 -17.07 9.86
C LEU A 22 -7.87 -15.77 9.31
N ASN A 23 -7.03 -14.74 9.14
CA ASN A 23 -7.39 -13.48 8.51
C ASN A 23 -7.44 -13.53 6.97
N ARG A 24 -7.28 -14.73 6.37
CA ARG A 24 -7.25 -14.96 4.91
C ARG A 24 -6.16 -14.13 4.20
N ASN A 25 -5.04 -13.93 4.87
CA ASN A 25 -3.90 -13.30 4.23
C ASN A 25 -3.26 -14.28 3.26
N PHE A 26 -2.86 -13.77 2.10
CA PHE A 26 -1.98 -14.48 1.18
C PHE A 26 -0.57 -13.90 1.27
N ILE A 27 0.41 -14.75 1.03
CA ILE A 27 1.81 -14.48 1.35
C ILE A 27 2.52 -13.94 0.11
N ILE A 28 3.24 -12.84 0.29
CA ILE A 28 4.21 -12.31 -0.67
C ILE A 28 5.60 -12.68 -0.16
N THR A 29 6.24 -13.62 -0.86
CA THR A 29 7.59 -14.08 -0.50
C THR A 29 8.62 -13.00 -0.83
N ARG A 30 9.54 -12.77 0.11
CA ARG A 30 10.64 -11.81 -0.02
C ARG A 30 11.96 -12.52 -0.27
N ASP A 31 12.97 -11.76 -0.69
CA ASP A 31 14.36 -12.20 -0.86
C ASP A 31 14.51 -13.34 -1.89
N LEU A 32 13.70 -13.29 -2.95
CA LEU A 32 13.73 -14.20 -4.08
C LEU A 32 14.69 -13.72 -5.17
N SER A 33 15.28 -14.64 -5.92
CA SER A 33 15.95 -14.30 -7.17
C SER A 33 14.95 -13.76 -8.20
N VAL A 34 15.41 -13.04 -9.23
CA VAL A 34 14.54 -12.45 -10.26
C VAL A 34 13.62 -13.48 -10.91
N LYS A 35 14.13 -14.68 -11.21
CA LYS A 35 13.35 -15.76 -11.82
C LYS A 35 12.27 -16.28 -10.86
N GLU A 36 12.62 -16.53 -9.61
CA GLU A 36 11.68 -17.00 -8.60
C GLU A 36 10.61 -15.95 -8.27
N ALA A 37 11.00 -14.67 -8.23
CA ALA A 37 10.10 -13.56 -8.00
C ALA A 37 9.04 -13.45 -9.11
N LEU A 38 9.42 -13.70 -10.37
CA LEU A 38 8.47 -13.73 -11.49
C LEU A 38 7.47 -14.88 -11.35
N GLU A 39 7.95 -16.10 -11.06
CA GLU A 39 7.08 -17.26 -10.88
C GLU A 39 6.13 -17.08 -9.68
N ALA A 40 6.65 -16.60 -8.55
CA ALA A 40 5.84 -16.25 -7.39
C ALA A 40 4.79 -15.17 -7.73
N SER A 41 5.17 -14.16 -8.51
CA SER A 41 4.25 -13.09 -8.95
C SER A 41 3.14 -13.63 -9.86
N LYS A 42 3.41 -14.58 -10.75
CA LYS A 42 2.38 -15.25 -11.58
C LYS A 42 1.36 -15.98 -10.71
N VAL A 43 1.84 -16.73 -9.70
CA VAL A 43 0.97 -17.45 -8.76
C VAL A 43 0.08 -16.49 -7.97
N VAL A 44 0.67 -15.41 -7.43
CA VAL A 44 -0.08 -14.37 -6.70
C VAL A 44 -1.11 -13.70 -7.62
N SER A 45 -0.72 -13.36 -8.86
CA SER A 45 -1.61 -12.74 -9.86
C SER A 45 -2.82 -13.62 -10.17
N ALA A 46 -2.59 -14.90 -10.48
CA ALA A 46 -3.66 -15.86 -10.74
C ALA A 46 -4.58 -16.04 -9.51
N TYR A 47 -3.99 -16.05 -8.31
CA TYR A 47 -4.74 -16.14 -7.07
C TYR A 47 -5.63 -14.90 -6.83
N ILE A 48 -5.09 -13.68 -7.01
CA ILE A 48 -5.84 -12.42 -6.91
C ILE A 48 -6.97 -12.40 -7.93
N HIS A 49 -6.69 -12.75 -9.19
CA HIS A 49 -7.73 -12.82 -10.22
C HIS A 49 -8.87 -13.76 -9.80
N ARG A 50 -8.55 -14.97 -9.32
CA ARG A 50 -9.56 -15.93 -8.82
C ARG A 50 -10.38 -15.36 -7.67
N LEU A 51 -9.73 -14.67 -6.72
CA LEU A 51 -10.43 -14.04 -5.60
C LEU A 51 -11.44 -12.99 -6.09
N LEU A 52 -11.03 -12.15 -7.04
CA LEU A 52 -11.86 -11.06 -7.56
C LEU A 52 -13.00 -11.57 -8.45
N THR A 53 -12.73 -12.52 -9.35
CA THR A 53 -13.72 -12.94 -10.37
C THR A 53 -14.59 -14.12 -9.92
N LYS A 54 -13.98 -15.18 -9.38
CA LYS A 54 -14.70 -16.42 -9.03
C LYS A 54 -15.27 -16.35 -7.62
N GLU A 55 -14.51 -15.83 -6.66
CA GLU A 55 -14.94 -15.79 -5.26
C GLU A 55 -15.64 -14.49 -4.87
N ARG A 56 -15.64 -13.47 -5.74
CA ARG A 56 -16.20 -12.13 -5.49
C ARG A 56 -15.70 -11.53 -4.17
N ARG A 57 -14.40 -11.66 -3.91
CA ARG A 57 -13.73 -11.16 -2.70
C ARG A 57 -12.83 -9.99 -3.03
N SER A 58 -12.97 -8.91 -2.28
CA SER A 58 -12.03 -7.77 -2.32
C SER A 58 -10.64 -8.18 -1.85
N VAL A 59 -9.62 -7.52 -2.40
CA VAL A 59 -8.22 -7.71 -2.05
C VAL A 59 -7.64 -6.40 -1.51
N TRP A 60 -6.92 -6.47 -0.40
CA TRP A 60 -6.13 -5.37 0.14
C TRP A 60 -4.64 -5.62 -0.12
N ILE A 61 -4.00 -4.70 -0.84
CA ILE A 61 -2.58 -4.76 -1.17
C ILE A 61 -1.93 -3.41 -0.87
N ALA A 62 -0.69 -3.43 -0.36
CA ALA A 62 0.09 -2.22 -0.18
C ALA A 62 0.61 -1.72 -1.53
N GLN A 63 0.74 -0.39 -1.67
CA GLN A 63 1.24 0.30 -2.85
C GLN A 63 2.72 0.04 -3.15
N ARG A 64 3.48 -0.56 -2.21
CA ARG A 64 4.87 -0.97 -2.37
C ARG A 64 5.30 -1.99 -1.33
N GLN A 65 6.47 -2.59 -1.53
CA GLN A 65 7.07 -3.45 -0.51
C GLN A 65 7.57 -2.65 0.70
N GLY A 66 7.01 -2.94 1.87
CA GLY A 66 7.44 -2.35 3.14
C GLY A 66 6.85 -0.96 3.41
N ARG A 67 7.12 -0.45 4.62
CA ARG A 67 6.62 0.85 5.08
C ARG A 67 7.54 1.97 4.62
N THR A 68 6.97 3.15 4.37
CA THR A 68 7.75 4.32 4.01
C THR A 68 8.66 4.81 5.14
N LYS A 69 9.89 5.16 4.75
CA LYS A 69 10.93 5.68 5.64
C LYS A 69 11.10 7.19 5.50
N ASP A 70 10.76 7.72 4.33
CA ASP A 70 10.90 9.12 3.90
C ASP A 70 9.54 9.80 3.63
N GLY A 71 8.42 9.08 3.80
CA GLY A 71 7.08 9.60 3.52
C GLY A 71 6.70 9.55 2.04
N ASN A 72 7.54 9.03 1.15
CA ASN A 72 7.18 8.83 -0.24
C ASN A 72 6.37 7.53 -0.40
N ASP A 73 5.10 7.68 -0.77
CA ASP A 73 4.14 6.60 -0.98
C ASP A 73 3.76 6.40 -2.47
N GLN A 74 4.66 6.76 -3.38
CA GLN A 74 4.50 6.42 -4.80
C GLN A 74 4.37 4.90 -4.99
N THR A 75 3.43 4.50 -5.83
CA THR A 75 3.17 3.08 -6.12
C THR A 75 4.33 2.47 -6.91
N GLU A 76 4.80 1.30 -6.49
CA GLU A 76 5.82 0.55 -7.22
C GLU A 76 5.24 -0.08 -8.49
N GLN A 77 5.92 0.12 -9.63
CA GLN A 77 5.52 -0.46 -10.92
C GLN A 77 5.40 -2.00 -10.87
N GLY A 78 6.18 -2.65 -10.00
CA GLY A 78 6.16 -4.10 -9.83
C GLY A 78 4.79 -4.66 -9.45
N ILE A 79 3.99 -3.90 -8.68
CA ILE A 79 2.65 -4.32 -8.28
C ILE A 79 1.71 -4.33 -9.48
N LEU A 80 1.73 -3.27 -10.29
CA LEU A 80 0.90 -3.19 -11.50
C LEU A 80 1.29 -4.28 -12.50
N LYS A 81 2.60 -4.50 -12.69
CA LYS A 81 3.12 -5.59 -13.53
C LYS A 81 2.65 -6.95 -13.04
N MET A 82 2.67 -7.20 -11.72
CA MET A 82 2.18 -8.44 -11.14
C MET A 82 0.69 -8.65 -11.40
N LEU A 83 -0.15 -7.64 -11.22
CA LEU A 83 -1.59 -7.73 -11.50
C LEU A 83 -1.87 -8.06 -12.98
N LEU A 84 -1.02 -7.56 -13.88
CA LEU A 84 -1.10 -7.82 -15.32
C LEU A 84 -0.60 -9.21 -15.74
N LEU A 85 0.02 -10.01 -14.87
CA LEU A 85 0.56 -11.33 -15.26
C LEU A 85 -0.52 -12.36 -15.59
N ASN A 86 -1.76 -12.15 -15.14
CA ASN A 86 -2.89 -13.05 -15.41
C ASN A 86 -3.81 -12.56 -16.54
N ARG A 87 -3.35 -11.59 -17.34
CA ARG A 87 -4.07 -11.10 -18.52
C ARG A 87 -3.96 -12.08 -19.69
N GLY A 88 -4.92 -12.05 -20.61
CA GLY A 88 -4.84 -12.78 -21.88
C GLY A 88 -3.70 -12.24 -22.77
N GLU A 89 -3.20 -13.06 -23.70
CA GLU A 89 -2.04 -12.71 -24.54
C GLU A 89 -2.19 -11.40 -25.32
N ASN A 90 -3.42 -11.06 -25.72
CA ASN A 90 -3.75 -9.86 -26.48
C ASN A 90 -4.19 -8.67 -25.61
N GLU A 91 -4.18 -8.82 -24.29
CA GLU A 91 -4.56 -7.75 -23.36
C GLU A 91 -3.32 -7.01 -22.87
N GLY A 92 -3.42 -5.68 -22.82
CA GLY A 92 -2.46 -4.75 -22.24
C GLY A 92 -2.89 -4.26 -20.86
N ILE A 93 -2.81 -2.96 -20.65
CA ILE A 93 -3.13 -2.32 -19.36
C ILE A 93 -4.63 -2.27 -19.08
N GLU A 94 -5.46 -2.32 -20.13
CA GLU A 94 -6.92 -2.34 -20.06
C GLU A 94 -7.47 -3.51 -19.25
N TYR A 95 -6.68 -4.57 -19.06
CA TYR A 95 -7.00 -5.66 -18.14
C TYR A 95 -7.30 -5.15 -16.72
N LEU A 96 -6.60 -4.10 -16.27
CA LEU A 96 -6.81 -3.52 -14.93
C LEU A 96 -8.15 -2.81 -14.80
N GLU A 97 -8.74 -2.34 -15.90
CA GLU A 97 -10.05 -1.67 -15.90
C GLU A 97 -11.19 -2.62 -15.52
N ARG A 98 -10.96 -3.93 -15.62
CA ARG A 98 -11.89 -4.97 -15.16
C ARG A 98 -12.02 -5.01 -13.63
N PHE A 99 -11.07 -4.41 -12.91
CA PHE A 99 -11.04 -4.39 -11.45
C PHE A 99 -11.35 -3.00 -10.91
N ASN A 100 -12.17 -2.95 -9.86
CA ASN A 100 -12.41 -1.72 -9.10
C ASN A 100 -11.22 -1.44 -8.19
N ILE A 101 -10.15 -0.86 -8.75
CA ILE A 101 -8.96 -0.44 -7.99
C ILE A 101 -9.30 0.87 -7.28
N ILE A 102 -9.34 0.83 -5.95
CA ILE A 102 -9.63 1.98 -5.10
C ILE A 102 -8.33 2.39 -4.41
N PRO A 103 -7.69 3.51 -4.80
CA PRO A 103 -6.52 4.01 -4.09
C PRO A 103 -6.94 4.52 -2.71
N VAL A 104 -6.21 4.11 -1.67
CA VAL A 104 -6.44 4.57 -0.29
C VAL A 104 -5.14 5.15 0.25
N SER A 105 -5.20 6.37 0.76
CA SER A 105 -4.12 6.99 1.52
C SER A 105 -4.52 7.06 2.99
N ILE A 106 -3.57 6.75 3.88
CA ILE A 106 -3.78 6.81 5.33
C ILE A 106 -2.70 7.72 5.91
N SER A 107 -3.13 8.82 6.52
CA SER A 107 -2.25 9.79 7.16
C SER A 107 -2.54 9.88 8.66
N TYR A 108 -1.50 10.13 9.42
CA TYR A 108 -1.54 10.28 10.88
C TYR A 108 -0.82 11.56 11.27
N GLU A 109 -1.14 12.12 12.44
CA GLU A 109 -0.44 13.29 13.00
C GLU A 109 0.97 12.90 13.46
N PHE A 110 1.05 11.74 14.12
CA PHE A 110 2.28 11.18 14.63
C PHE A 110 2.45 9.79 14.04
N ASP A 111 3.61 9.50 13.45
CA ASP A 111 3.97 8.12 13.17
C ASP A 111 4.59 7.52 14.43
N PRO A 112 3.90 6.55 15.08
CA PRO A 112 4.39 5.95 16.32
C PRO A 112 5.71 5.18 16.17
N THR A 113 6.14 4.94 14.92
CA THR A 113 7.37 4.23 14.57
C THR A 113 8.51 5.15 14.17
N ASP A 114 8.36 6.48 14.21
CA ASP A 114 9.38 7.43 13.75
C ASP A 114 10.75 7.20 14.40
N ILE A 115 10.80 7.05 15.73
CA ILE A 115 12.03 6.78 16.47
C ILE A 115 12.71 5.49 15.98
N LEU A 116 11.92 4.49 15.57
CA LEU A 116 12.44 3.20 15.08
C LEU A 116 13.04 3.29 13.67
N LYS A 117 12.74 4.35 12.90
CA LYS A 117 13.29 4.57 11.56
C LYS A 117 14.65 5.28 11.61
N ILE A 118 14.92 6.05 12.68
CA ILE A 118 16.11 6.89 12.81
C ILE A 118 17.42 6.11 12.61
N PRO A 119 17.64 4.94 13.22
CA PRO A 119 18.91 4.22 13.07
C PRO A 119 19.22 3.85 11.61
N GLU A 120 18.24 3.34 10.88
CA GLU A 120 18.36 2.98 9.46
C GLU A 120 18.62 4.23 8.59
N LEU A 121 17.93 5.34 8.88
CA LEU A 121 18.14 6.61 8.18
C LEU A 121 19.55 7.18 8.42
N ILE A 122 20.03 7.17 9.67
CA ILE A 122 21.39 7.63 10.00
C ILE A 122 22.43 6.74 9.32
N ALA A 123 22.22 5.42 9.33
CA ALA A 123 23.11 4.48 8.66
C ALA A 123 23.20 4.77 7.15
N LYS A 124 22.06 5.02 6.50
CA LYS A 124 21.98 5.41 5.09
C LYS A 124 22.72 6.73 4.80
N ILE A 125 22.54 7.75 5.65
CA ILE A 125 23.22 9.06 5.49
C ILE A 125 24.74 8.90 5.66
N ARG A 126 25.18 8.02 6.55
CA ARG A 126 26.59 7.77 6.83
C ARG A 126 27.22 6.71 5.92
N GLU A 127 26.47 6.18 4.95
CA GLU A 127 26.90 5.11 4.05
C GLU A 127 27.42 3.87 4.79
N VAL A 128 26.85 3.57 5.96
CA VAL A 128 27.18 2.36 6.73
C VAL A 128 26.07 1.33 6.60
N GLU A 129 26.46 0.06 6.60
CA GLU A 129 25.51 -1.04 6.53
C GLU A 129 24.64 -1.08 7.79
N TYR A 130 23.31 -1.08 7.59
CA TYR A 130 22.35 -1.26 8.67
C TYR A 130 21.95 -2.72 8.79
N VAL A 131 22.34 -3.37 9.89
CA VAL A 131 21.95 -4.74 10.19
C VAL A 131 20.75 -4.73 11.14
N LYS A 132 19.60 -5.19 10.64
CA LYS A 132 18.37 -5.30 11.42
C LYS A 132 18.49 -6.31 12.55
N THR A 133 17.86 -6.00 13.68
CA THR A 133 17.79 -6.95 14.80
C THR A 133 16.72 -8.02 14.57
N LYS A 134 16.89 -9.21 15.18
CA LYS A 134 16.07 -10.42 14.99
C LYS A 134 14.55 -10.26 15.27
N ASN A 135 14.10 -9.14 15.85
CA ASN A 135 12.68 -8.86 16.13
C ASN A 135 12.25 -7.44 15.74
N GLU A 136 13.05 -6.71 14.98
CA GLU A 136 12.80 -5.30 14.69
C GLU A 136 11.48 -5.06 13.97
N ASP A 137 11.21 -5.83 12.92
CA ASP A 137 9.97 -5.73 12.14
C ASP A 137 8.74 -6.03 13.01
N PHE A 138 8.84 -7.02 13.91
CA PHE A 138 7.76 -7.36 14.85
C PHE A 138 7.49 -6.22 15.85
N ASN A 139 8.55 -5.66 16.45
CA ASN A 139 8.44 -4.54 17.36
C ASN A 139 7.86 -3.30 16.67
N THR A 140 8.25 -3.07 15.41
CA THR A 140 7.74 -1.98 14.58
C THR A 140 6.25 -2.12 14.30
N ILE A 141 5.77 -3.35 14.08
CA ILE A 141 4.32 -3.63 13.93
C ILE A 141 3.58 -3.35 15.23
N LEU A 142 4.05 -3.90 16.36
CA LEU A 142 3.40 -3.69 17.66
C LEU A 142 3.35 -2.21 18.02
N LYS A 143 4.46 -1.50 17.88
CA LYS A 143 4.53 -0.05 18.11
C LYS A 143 3.62 0.71 17.15
N GLY A 144 3.57 0.30 15.89
CA GLY A 144 2.66 0.83 14.88
C GLY A 144 1.19 0.70 15.27
N ILE A 145 0.79 -0.44 15.82
CA ILE A 145 -0.59 -0.71 16.23
C ILE A 145 -0.92 0.06 17.52
N MET A 146 -0.11 -0.11 18.56
CA MET A 146 -0.39 0.40 19.92
C MET A 146 -0.08 1.89 20.10
N GLY A 147 0.81 2.45 19.28
CA GLY A 147 1.25 3.82 19.45
C GLY A 147 0.18 4.85 19.08
N ARG A 148 0.25 6.00 19.76
CA ARG A 148 -0.61 7.16 19.52
C ARG A 148 -0.31 7.74 18.14
N LYS A 149 -1.32 7.77 17.28
CA LYS A 149 -1.25 8.31 15.91
C LYS A 149 -1.67 9.78 15.82
N GLY A 150 -2.16 10.31 16.94
CA GLY A 150 -2.81 11.62 17.01
C GLY A 150 -4.05 11.68 16.12
N ARG A 151 -4.61 12.88 16.00
CA ARG A 151 -5.74 13.24 15.15
C ARG A 151 -5.62 14.75 14.95
N PRO A 152 -5.08 15.24 13.82
CA PRO A 152 -4.96 16.67 13.60
C PRO A 152 -6.37 17.25 13.62
N SER A 153 -6.63 18.20 14.52
CA SER A 153 -7.92 18.90 14.62
C SER A 153 -8.38 19.42 13.26
N ASP A 154 -7.41 19.83 12.45
CA ASP A 154 -7.62 20.49 11.17
C ASP A 154 -8.00 19.49 10.09
N LEU A 155 -7.42 18.26 10.11
CA LEU A 155 -7.83 17.18 9.22
C LEU A 155 -9.20 16.63 9.61
N VAL A 156 -9.50 16.51 10.91
CA VAL A 156 -10.84 16.12 11.38
C VAL A 156 -11.88 17.19 10.99
N ALA A 157 -11.53 18.47 11.08
CA ALA A 157 -12.39 19.56 10.63
C ALA A 157 -12.57 19.57 9.11
N THR A 158 -11.53 19.21 8.36
CA THR A 158 -11.55 19.09 6.89
C THR A 158 -12.41 17.90 6.45
N GLU A 159 -12.21 16.71 7.03
CA GLU A 159 -13.02 15.51 6.78
C GLU A 159 -14.50 15.74 7.10
N LYS A 160 -14.81 16.43 8.21
CA LYS A 160 -16.18 16.84 8.56
C LYS A 160 -16.78 17.88 7.61
N LYS A 161 -15.95 18.76 7.02
CA LYS A 161 -16.39 19.71 5.97
C LYS A 161 -16.63 19.03 4.63
N ILE A 162 -15.89 17.96 4.32
CA ILE A 162 -15.97 17.21 3.05
C ILE A 162 -17.24 16.33 2.95
N ILE A 163 -18.13 16.35 3.95
CA ILE A 163 -19.43 15.64 3.92
C ILE A 163 -20.36 16.13 2.77
N GLY A 164 -20.04 17.24 2.09
CA GLY A 164 -20.74 17.65 0.87
C GLY A 164 -19.80 18.17 -0.20
N VAL A 165 -19.43 17.32 -1.16
CA VAL A 165 -18.92 17.77 -2.47
C VAL A 165 -20.03 17.49 -3.47
N GLY A 166 -20.63 18.55 -4.04
CA GLY A 166 -21.77 18.48 -4.97
C GLY A 166 -21.51 17.78 -6.31
N GLU A 167 -20.40 17.05 -6.44
CA GLU A 167 -20.02 16.32 -7.65
C GLU A 167 -19.86 14.80 -7.43
N ILE A 168 -20.03 14.30 -6.19
CA ILE A 168 -20.01 12.87 -5.90
C ILE A 168 -21.39 12.46 -5.40
N ASP A 169 -22.25 12.09 -6.35
CA ASP A 169 -23.60 11.63 -6.03
C ASP A 169 -23.60 10.11 -5.83
N GLY A 170 -23.79 9.68 -4.57
CA GLY A 170 -24.08 8.28 -4.21
C GLY A 170 -22.94 7.46 -3.58
N ALA A 171 -23.29 6.26 -3.09
CA ALA A 171 -22.45 5.36 -2.30
C ALA A 171 -21.27 4.70 -3.05
N TYR A 172 -20.96 5.15 -4.27
CA TYR A 172 -19.90 4.60 -5.11
C TYR A 172 -19.10 5.73 -5.78
N ILE A 173 -17.78 5.62 -5.78
CA ILE A 173 -16.87 6.51 -6.53
C ILE A 173 -16.87 6.08 -7.99
N LYS A 174 -17.35 6.94 -8.89
CA LYS A 174 -17.22 6.75 -10.34
C LYS A 174 -15.94 7.42 -10.80
N VAL A 175 -14.97 6.64 -11.28
CA VAL A 175 -13.75 7.21 -11.88
C VAL A 175 -14.14 7.83 -13.22
N GLY A 176 -13.97 9.14 -13.36
CA GLY A 176 -14.21 9.86 -14.62
C GLY A 176 -13.23 9.43 -15.71
N SER A 177 -13.57 9.73 -16.97
CA SER A 177 -12.69 9.47 -18.12
C SER A 177 -11.30 10.08 -17.91
N LEU A 178 -10.25 9.29 -18.21
CA LEU A 178 -8.84 9.72 -18.19
C LEU A 178 -8.55 10.88 -19.15
N GLU A 179 -9.45 11.16 -20.09
CA GLU A 179 -9.34 12.26 -21.06
C GLU A 179 -9.88 13.58 -20.49
N LYS A 180 -10.62 13.54 -19.37
CA LYS A 180 -11.26 14.70 -18.72
C LYS A 180 -10.71 14.95 -17.32
N VAL A 181 -9.40 14.81 -17.14
CA VAL A 181 -8.75 15.23 -15.90
C VAL A 181 -8.67 16.76 -15.88
N SER A 182 -9.54 17.39 -15.08
CA SER A 182 -9.45 18.81 -14.77
C SER A 182 -8.20 19.06 -13.93
N THR A 183 -7.22 19.80 -14.48
CA THR A 183 -6.01 20.21 -13.76
C THR A 183 -6.27 21.29 -12.71
N SER A 184 -7.48 21.87 -12.69
CA SER A 184 -7.92 22.84 -11.69
C SER A 184 -8.47 22.21 -10.41
N GLY A 185 -8.25 20.91 -10.20
CA GLY A 185 -8.50 20.26 -8.91
C GLY A 185 -7.72 20.96 -7.80
N ASN A 186 -8.39 21.21 -6.67
CA ASN A 186 -7.88 21.94 -5.53
C ASN A 186 -6.82 21.11 -4.78
N TRP A 187 -5.64 20.97 -5.37
CA TRP A 187 -4.47 20.36 -4.74
C TRP A 187 -3.98 21.27 -3.60
N PRO A 188 -3.63 20.72 -2.42
CA PRO A 188 -3.02 21.52 -1.37
C PRO A 188 -1.74 22.18 -1.89
N ALA A 189 -1.70 23.50 -1.92
CA ALA A 189 -0.58 24.32 -2.44
C ALA A 189 0.77 24.11 -1.72
N ILE A 190 0.83 23.18 -0.77
CA ILE A 190 1.95 22.96 0.14
C ILE A 190 2.96 21.96 -0.45
N TYR A 191 2.55 21.12 -1.41
CA TYR A 191 3.44 20.13 -2.03
C TYR A 191 4.30 20.68 -3.18
N ASP A 192 3.99 21.88 -3.68
CA ASP A 192 4.62 22.45 -4.88
C ASP A 192 5.48 23.70 -4.59
N LYS A 193 5.98 23.84 -3.36
CA LYS A 193 7.02 24.85 -3.08
C LYS A 193 8.40 24.31 -3.44
N GLY A 194 8.63 24.15 -4.74
CA GLY A 194 9.98 24.29 -5.29
C GLY A 194 10.50 25.69 -4.91
N LYS A 195 11.66 25.74 -4.25
CA LYS A 195 12.37 26.99 -3.98
C LYS A 195 12.54 27.75 -5.29
N LYS A 196 11.90 28.91 -5.40
CA LYS A 196 12.34 29.99 -6.29
C LYS A 196 13.22 30.93 -5.48
N GLN A 197 14.53 30.77 -5.61
CA GLN A 197 15.52 31.81 -5.84
C GLN A 197 16.82 31.12 -6.28
#